data_AF-A0A835Z0D7-F1
#
_entry.id   AF-A0A835Z0D7-F1
#
_cell.length_a   1.000
_cell.length_b   1.000
_cell.length_c   1.000
_cell.angle_alpha   90.00
_cell.angle_beta   90.00
_cell.angle_gamma   90.00
#
_symmetry.space_group_name_H-M   'P 1'
#
loop_
_entity.id
_entity.type
_entity.pdbx_description
1 polymer ?
#
loop_
_entity_poly.entity_id
_entity_poly.type
_entity_poly.pdbx_seq_one_letter_code
_entity_poly.pdbx_strand_id
1 'polypeptide(L)'
;DASFYQRLLFMTLMPLVPVIFLGCSWLWSTRRSKRLLETAGRAPALIAHVEALRRHWTLFLAWTLFIYGTVSSTVFQAFACDEIEEWSSHPYNWYLRADYSITCYDRRYWLYFAYAAVMVLVYPIGIPALYAHVLRCRRRADQRQHCDIPDAAADTGNTSESDFLMASSFLWDQYTDDAHWWELVECARRVLFTGFVVFVMPGTAGQAAVSMLLAFVAAVSFLAVQPHRQRIMHYQYFLGVVIVFLSSVNALLLKVEVSSDDGQSQVVIGALLKALSVVLVCAAVASS
;
A
#
# COMPACT_ATOMS: atom_id res chain seq x y z
N ASP A 1 -14.73 1.78 25.31
CA ASP A 1 -14.36 1.71 23.87
C ASP A 1 -13.29 2.72 23.53
N ALA A 2 -12.26 2.31 22.78
CA ALA A 2 -11.23 3.22 22.31
C ALA A 2 -11.80 4.09 21.19
N SER A 3 -11.91 5.40 21.40
CA SER A 3 -12.41 6.35 20.39
C SER A 3 -11.65 6.24 19.06
N PHE A 4 -12.30 6.46 17.91
CA PHE A 4 -11.63 6.47 16.60
C PHE A 4 -10.33 7.28 16.56
N TYR A 5 -10.27 8.40 17.28
CA TYR A 5 -9.06 9.22 17.38
C TYR A 5 -7.84 8.48 17.94
N GLN A 6 -8.04 7.61 18.94
CA GLN A 6 -6.97 6.78 19.50
C GLN A 6 -6.49 5.76 18.48
N ARG A 7 -7.42 5.15 17.72
CA ARG A 7 -7.08 4.23 16.64
C ARG A 7 -6.29 4.93 15.54
N LEU A 8 -6.70 6.13 15.12
CA LEU A 8 -6.01 6.92 14.10
C LEU A 8 -4.58 7.25 14.52
N LEU A 9 -4.39 7.76 15.74
CA LEU A 9 -3.07 8.06 16.30
C LEU A 9 -2.22 6.79 16.44
N PHE A 10 -2.79 5.71 16.97
CA PHE A 10 -2.06 4.45 17.14
C PHE A 10 -1.60 3.88 15.80
N MET A 11 -2.49 3.80 14.80
CA MET A 11 -2.15 3.25 13.49
C MET A 11 -1.12 4.09 12.72
N THR A 12 -1.08 5.41 12.94
CA THR A 12 -0.11 6.30 12.29
C THR A 12 1.22 6.39 13.05
N LEU A 13 1.21 6.32 14.39
CA LEU A 13 2.42 6.44 15.21
C LEU A 13 3.13 5.11 15.45
N MET A 14 2.40 3.99 15.59
CA MET A 14 3.00 2.67 15.83
C MET A 14 4.05 2.28 14.77
N PRO A 15 3.83 2.54 13.47
CA PRO A 15 4.84 2.25 12.44
C PRO A 15 6.16 3.01 12.59
N LEU A 16 6.20 4.10 13.37
CA LEU A 16 7.43 4.84 13.63
C LEU A 16 8.37 4.09 14.59
N VAL A 17 7.86 3.22 15.45
CA VAL A 17 8.68 2.48 16.43
C VAL A 17 9.71 1.57 15.72
N PRO A 18 9.32 0.71 14.74
CA PRO A 18 10.30 -0.05 13.96
C PRO A 18 11.25 0.83 13.15
N VAL A 19 10.80 1.98 12.63
CA VAL A 19 11.66 2.92 11.89
C VAL A 19 12.73 3.52 12.80
N ILE A 20 12.36 3.92 14.03
CA ILE A 20 13.31 4.40 15.03
C ILE A 20 14.29 3.27 15.42
N PHE A 21 13.79 2.05 15.62
CA PHE A 21 14.65 0.90 15.92
C PHE A 21 15.66 0.62 14.79
N LEU A 22 15.21 0.65 13.53
CA LEU A 22 16.08 0.51 12.35
C LEU A 22 17.09 1.67 12.25
N GLY A 23 16.70 2.89 12.60
CA GLY A 23 17.60 4.04 12.68
C GLY A 23 18.67 3.88 13.75
N CYS A 24 18.29 3.42 14.95
CA CYS A 24 19.22 3.11 16.04
C CYS A 24 20.18 1.97 15.67
N SER A 25 19.68 0.90 15.04
CA SER A 25 20.53 -0.21 14.59
C SER A 25 21.49 0.21 13.47
N TRP A 26 21.06 1.12 12.58
CA TRP A 26 21.91 1.73 11.56
C TRP A 26 23.01 2.62 12.17
N LEU A 27 22.68 3.45 13.16
CA LEU A 27 23.66 4.24 13.91
C LEU A 27 24.66 3.34 14.65
N TRP A 28 24.21 2.21 15.18
CA TRP A 28 25.10 1.24 15.80
C TRP A 28 26.01 0.53 14.79
N SER A 29 25.47 0.12 13.62
CA SER A 29 26.28 -0.52 12.58
C SER A 29 27.32 0.41 11.95
N THR A 30 26.99 1.69 11.78
CA THR A 30 27.95 2.70 11.29
C THR A 30 29.05 2.97 12.32
N ARG A 31 28.72 3.05 13.61
CA ARG A 31 29.73 3.12 14.68
C ARG A 31 30.62 1.88 14.70
N ARG A 32 30.05 0.69 14.50
CA ARG A 32 30.81 -0.57 14.41
C ARG A 32 31.76 -0.58 13.20
N SER A 33 31.31 -0.12 12.04
CA SER A 33 32.15 -0.03 10.83
C SER A 33 33.33 0.94 11.05
N LYS A 34 33.11 2.09 11.70
CA LYS A 34 34.19 3.02 12.06
C LYS A 34 35.23 2.38 12.99
N ARG A 35 34.81 1.59 13.99
CA ARG A 35 35.73 0.85 14.85
C ARG A 35 36.52 -0.22 14.09
N LEU A 36 35.87 -0.93 13.16
CA LEU A 36 36.53 -1.93 12.31
C LEU A 36 37.55 -1.29 11.37
N LEU A 37 37.33 -0.05 10.92
CA LEU A 37 38.28 0.70 10.12
C LEU A 37 39.59 0.95 10.90
N GLU A 38 39.47 1.26 12.19
CA GLU A 38 40.60 1.49 13.09
C GLU A 38 41.37 0.20 13.42
N THR A 39 40.68 -0.94 13.58
CA THR A 39 41.32 -2.18 14.05
C THR A 39 41.73 -3.17 12.94
N ALA A 40 40.95 -3.25 11.86
CA ALA A 40 41.08 -4.30 10.83
C ALA A 40 41.34 -3.73 9.41
N GLY A 41 41.39 -2.41 9.27
CA GLY A 41 41.66 -1.73 8.00
C GLY A 41 40.42 -1.46 7.14
N ARG A 42 40.64 -0.82 5.98
CA ARG A 42 39.58 -0.23 5.14
C ARG A 42 38.69 -1.24 4.44
N ALA A 43 39.25 -2.34 3.93
CA ALA A 43 38.50 -3.36 3.19
C ALA A 43 37.38 -4.03 4.02
N PRO A 44 37.63 -4.61 5.21
CA PRO A 44 36.57 -5.24 6.00
C PRO A 44 35.54 -4.22 6.54
N ALA A 45 35.97 -2.99 6.83
CA ALA A 45 35.07 -1.93 7.30
C ALA A 45 34.08 -1.47 6.22
N LEU A 46 34.53 -1.40 4.95
CA LEU A 46 33.69 -1.04 3.81
C LEU A 46 32.62 -2.11 3.55
N ILE A 47 33.00 -3.39 3.50
CA ILE A 47 32.06 -4.50 3.28
C ILE A 47 30.96 -4.49 4.35
N ALA A 48 31.36 -4.38 5.63
CA ALA A 48 30.40 -4.31 6.74
C ALA A 48 29.47 -3.09 6.65
N HIS A 49 29.95 -1.95 6.14
CA HIS A 49 29.11 -0.76 5.94
C HIS A 49 28.09 -1.00 4.83
N VAL A 50 28.50 -1.53 3.67
CA VAL A 50 27.62 -1.73 2.51
C VAL A 50 26.53 -2.75 2.85
N GLU A 51 26.88 -3.86 3.49
CA GLU A 51 25.89 -4.87 3.92
C GLU A 51 24.89 -4.30 4.93
N ALA A 52 25.37 -3.51 5.90
CA ALA A 52 24.49 -2.85 6.86
C ALA A 52 23.56 -1.86 6.14
N LEU A 53 24.08 -1.04 5.24
CA LEU A 53 23.29 -0.08 4.46
C LEU A 53 22.18 -0.80 3.68
N ARG A 54 22.57 -1.86 2.94
CA ARG A 54 21.66 -2.66 2.13
C ARG A 54 20.55 -3.25 2.97
N ARG A 55 20.90 -3.96 4.05
CA ARG A 55 19.93 -4.63 4.92
C ARG A 55 18.94 -3.64 5.54
N HIS A 56 19.41 -2.52 6.08
CA HIS A 56 18.51 -1.55 6.72
C HIS A 56 17.60 -0.86 5.70
N TRP A 57 18.12 -0.52 4.52
CA TRP A 57 17.33 0.11 3.47
C TRP A 57 16.25 -0.84 2.92
N THR A 58 16.59 -2.10 2.63
CA THR A 58 15.61 -3.11 2.20
C THR A 58 14.53 -3.33 3.26
N LEU A 59 14.91 -3.47 4.54
CA LEU A 59 13.94 -3.63 5.64
C LEU A 59 13.03 -2.41 5.79
N PHE A 60 13.58 -1.20 5.64
CA PHE A 60 12.81 0.03 5.68
C PHE A 60 11.75 0.09 4.56
N LEU A 61 12.14 -0.18 3.30
CA LEU A 61 11.22 -0.19 2.17
C LEU A 61 10.17 -1.30 2.28
N ALA A 62 10.56 -2.50 2.72
CA ALA A 62 9.62 -3.60 2.95
C ALA A 62 8.62 -3.25 4.06
N TRP A 63 9.08 -2.60 5.13
CA TRP A 63 8.20 -2.12 6.20
C TRP A 63 7.21 -1.07 5.70
N THR A 64 7.65 -0.09 4.90
CA THR A 64 6.76 0.92 4.33
C THR A 64 5.71 0.31 3.41
N LEU A 65 6.06 -0.71 2.61
CA LEU A 65 5.11 -1.46 1.79
C LEU A 65 4.06 -2.20 2.64
N PHE A 66 4.48 -2.80 3.74
CA PHE A 66 3.60 -3.57 4.62
C PHE A 66 2.54 -2.68 5.28
N ILE A 67 2.96 -1.54 5.83
CA ILE A 67 2.06 -0.61 6.53
C ILE A 67 1.20 0.23 5.58
N TYR A 68 1.61 0.38 4.32
CA TYR A 68 0.99 1.32 3.37
C TYR A 68 -0.53 1.15 3.28
N GLY A 69 -1.01 -0.09 3.10
CA GLY A 69 -2.44 -0.35 2.90
C GLY A 69 -3.28 -0.06 4.14
N THR A 70 -2.83 -0.53 5.30
CA THR A 70 -3.59 -0.41 6.56
C THR A 70 -3.66 1.03 7.06
N VAL A 71 -2.54 1.76 7.01
CA VAL A 71 -2.48 3.16 7.45
C VAL A 71 -3.24 4.05 6.47
N SER A 72 -3.05 3.88 5.16
CA SER A 72 -3.76 4.69 4.15
C SER A 72 -5.28 4.56 4.29
N SER A 73 -5.80 3.34 4.42
CA SER A 73 -7.24 3.12 4.60
C SER A 73 -7.78 3.78 5.88
N THR A 74 -7.05 3.66 7.00
CA THR A 74 -7.46 4.27 8.28
C THR A 74 -7.47 5.80 8.20
N VAL A 75 -6.49 6.40 7.52
CA VAL A 75 -6.43 7.85 7.32
C VAL A 75 -7.59 8.33 6.44
N PHE A 76 -7.91 7.60 5.35
CA PHE A 76 -9.06 7.96 4.51
C PHE A 76 -10.40 7.88 5.26
N GLN A 77 -10.56 6.93 6.19
CA GLN A 77 -11.78 6.83 6.98
C GLN A 77 -12.08 8.08 7.82
N ALA A 78 -11.09 8.91 8.15
CA ALA A 78 -11.28 10.14 8.91
C ALA A 78 -12.08 11.22 8.15
N PHE A 79 -12.16 11.13 6.83
CA PHE A 79 -12.88 12.10 5.98
C PHE A 79 -14.31 11.66 5.63
N ALA A 80 -14.71 10.43 5.97
CA ALA A 80 -15.99 9.87 5.54
C ALA A 80 -17.09 10.16 6.56
N CYS A 81 -17.91 11.18 6.32
CA CYS A 81 -19.08 11.52 7.12
C CYS A 81 -20.37 11.10 6.41
N ASP A 82 -21.34 10.62 7.19
CA ASP A 82 -22.69 10.28 6.73
C ASP A 82 -23.71 11.22 7.39
N GLU A 83 -24.77 11.51 6.64
CA GLU A 83 -25.95 12.20 7.14
C GLU A 83 -26.99 11.19 7.60
N ILE A 84 -27.53 11.36 8.81
CA ILE A 84 -28.57 10.48 9.37
C ILE A 84 -29.93 11.19 9.25
N GLU A 85 -30.80 10.66 8.37
CA GLU A 85 -32.11 11.26 8.04
C GLU A 85 -33.16 11.11 9.16
N GLU A 86 -32.97 10.19 10.11
CA GLU A 86 -34.00 9.76 11.06
C GLU A 86 -34.29 10.78 12.21
N TRP A 87 -33.43 11.79 12.38
CA TRP A 87 -33.58 12.86 13.39
C TRP A 87 -33.70 14.25 12.75
N SER A 88 -34.64 14.39 11.80
CA SER A 88 -34.96 15.62 11.07
C SER A 88 -35.41 16.84 11.90
N SER A 89 -35.28 16.78 13.24
CA SER A 89 -35.56 17.89 14.16
C SER A 89 -34.30 18.63 14.64
N HIS A 90 -33.08 18.19 14.25
CA HIS A 90 -31.84 18.93 14.53
C HIS A 90 -31.15 19.36 13.22
N PRO A 91 -30.58 20.59 13.16
CA PRO A 91 -29.90 21.11 11.97
C PRO A 91 -28.50 20.50 11.72
N TYR A 92 -28.03 19.58 12.56
CA TYR A 92 -26.65 19.05 12.52
C TYR A 92 -26.63 17.51 12.57
N ASN A 93 -26.72 16.86 11.41
CA ASN A 93 -26.90 15.40 11.31
C ASN A 93 -25.71 14.65 10.70
N TRP A 94 -24.53 15.26 10.70
CA TRP A 94 -23.31 14.68 10.09
C TRP A 94 -22.45 13.96 11.13
N TYR A 95 -22.27 12.66 10.95
CA TYR A 95 -21.51 11.80 11.84
C TYR A 95 -20.40 11.06 11.10
N LEU A 96 -19.31 10.77 11.78
CA LEU A 96 -18.20 10.04 11.19
C LEU A 96 -18.58 8.57 10.97
N ARG A 97 -18.53 8.07 9.73
CA ARG A 97 -18.94 6.70 9.39
C ARG A 97 -18.15 5.63 10.16
N ALA A 98 -16.88 5.89 10.43
CA ALA A 98 -16.02 4.95 11.15
C ALA A 98 -16.38 4.84 12.64
N ASP A 99 -17.05 5.85 13.20
CA ASP A 99 -17.46 5.93 14.60
C ASP A 99 -18.58 6.97 14.75
N TYR A 100 -19.83 6.52 14.71
CA TYR A 100 -21.02 7.36 14.77
C TYR A 100 -21.20 8.11 16.11
N SER A 101 -20.35 7.86 17.10
CA SER A 101 -20.32 8.67 18.33
C SER A 101 -19.69 10.06 18.12
N ILE A 102 -19.05 10.28 16.96
CA ILE A 102 -18.33 11.52 16.63
C ILE A 102 -19.11 12.34 15.61
N THR A 103 -19.29 13.63 15.91
CA THR A 103 -19.93 14.61 15.03
C THR A 103 -18.91 15.31 14.14
N CYS A 104 -19.25 15.51 12.86
CA CYS A 104 -18.34 16.11 11.86
C CYS A 104 -18.30 17.64 11.85
N TYR A 105 -18.90 18.30 12.84
CA TYR A 105 -18.93 19.77 12.98
C TYR A 105 -18.16 20.27 14.21
N ASP A 106 -17.71 19.37 15.08
CA ASP A 106 -16.97 19.74 16.29
C ASP A 106 -15.58 20.32 15.99
N ARG A 107 -15.14 21.27 16.82
CA ARG A 107 -13.77 21.81 16.74
C ARG A 107 -12.71 20.71 16.91
N ARG A 108 -13.00 19.70 17.73
CA ARG A 108 -12.13 18.55 17.93
C ARG A 108 -12.00 17.73 16.64
N TYR A 109 -13.10 17.49 15.92
CA TYR A 109 -13.08 16.80 14.64
C TYR A 109 -12.18 17.52 13.63
N TRP A 110 -12.30 18.85 13.50
CA TRP A 110 -11.47 19.63 12.57
C TRP A 110 -9.96 19.53 12.85
N LEU A 111 -9.54 19.40 14.11
CA LEU A 111 -8.13 19.17 14.45
C LEU A 111 -7.64 17.80 13.95
N TYR A 112 -8.44 16.75 14.15
CA TYR A 112 -8.10 15.41 13.67
C TYR A 112 -8.24 15.27 12.15
N PHE A 113 -9.14 16.03 11.53
CA PHE A 113 -9.25 16.16 10.08
C PHE A 113 -7.97 16.75 9.49
N ALA A 114 -7.47 17.86 10.05
CA ALA A 114 -6.22 18.47 9.62
C ALA A 114 -5.03 17.51 9.84
N TYR A 115 -4.98 16.81 10.97
CA TYR A 115 -3.98 15.77 11.22
C TYR A 115 -4.04 14.66 10.16
N ALA A 116 -5.23 14.12 9.86
CA ALA A 116 -5.42 13.11 8.84
C ALA A 116 -4.98 13.61 7.46
N ALA A 117 -5.27 14.87 7.12
CA ALA A 117 -4.87 15.48 5.85
C ALA A 117 -3.35 15.54 5.69
N VAL A 118 -2.61 15.89 6.75
CA VAL A 118 -1.14 15.82 6.74
C VAL A 118 -0.68 14.36 6.57
N MET A 119 -1.32 13.40 7.23
CA MET A 119 -0.97 11.99 7.10
C MET A 119 -1.28 11.41 5.71
N VAL A 120 -2.23 11.97 4.95
CA VAL A 120 -2.44 11.63 3.53
C VAL A 120 -1.19 11.97 2.70
N LEU A 121 -0.58 13.13 2.95
CA LEU A 121 0.64 13.54 2.28
C LEU A 121 1.82 12.61 2.62
N VAL A 122 1.89 12.15 3.86
CA VAL A 122 2.98 11.28 4.34
C VAL A 122 2.86 9.84 3.81
N TYR A 123 1.68 9.23 3.91
CA TYR A 123 1.49 7.80 3.63
C TYR A 123 0.97 7.54 2.19
N PRO A 124 -0.32 7.80 1.86
CA PRO A 124 -0.85 7.60 0.51
C PRO A 124 -0.03 8.24 -0.61
N ILE A 125 0.55 9.42 -0.39
CA ILE A 125 1.29 10.18 -1.42
C ILE A 125 2.80 10.03 -1.25
N GLY A 126 3.31 10.20 -0.03
CA GLY A 126 4.75 10.22 0.25
C GLY A 126 5.45 8.89 -0.06
N ILE A 127 4.82 7.75 0.27
CA ILE A 127 5.40 6.43 0.01
C ILE A 127 5.51 6.13 -1.50
N PRO A 128 4.44 6.28 -2.32
CA PRO A 128 4.58 6.13 -3.77
C PRO A 128 5.53 7.15 -4.40
N ALA A 129 5.58 8.39 -3.88
CA ALA A 129 6.53 9.39 -4.35
C ALA A 129 7.98 8.97 -4.06
N LEU A 130 8.26 8.38 -2.90
CA LEU A 130 9.57 7.80 -2.56
C LEU A 130 9.94 6.69 -3.55
N TYR A 131 9.04 5.74 -3.82
CA TYR A 131 9.32 4.67 -4.79
C TYR A 131 9.53 5.21 -6.20
N ALA A 132 8.72 6.18 -6.62
CA ALA A 132 8.89 6.84 -7.91
C ALA A 132 10.23 7.59 -7.99
N HIS A 133 10.67 8.20 -6.88
CA HIS A 133 11.98 8.85 -6.81
C HIS A 133 13.12 7.84 -6.94
N VAL A 134 13.10 6.75 -6.17
CA VAL A 134 14.11 5.68 -6.24
C VAL A 134 14.20 5.08 -7.65
N LEU A 135 13.05 4.77 -8.27
CA LEU A 135 13.01 4.26 -9.65
C LEU A 135 13.57 5.27 -10.67
N ARG A 136 13.30 6.56 -10.50
CA ARG A 136 13.88 7.61 -11.36
C ARG A 136 15.39 7.72 -11.18
N CYS A 137 15.89 7.67 -9.95
CA CYS A 137 17.33 7.69 -9.68
C CYS A 137 18.02 6.49 -10.34
N ARG A 138 17.43 5.29 -10.24
CA ARG A 138 17.94 4.09 -10.94
C ARG A 138 18.03 4.29 -12.45
N ARG A 139 16.96 4.78 -13.09
CA ARG A 139 16.94 5.04 -14.54
C ARG A 139 18.00 6.05 -14.96
N ARG A 140 18.23 7.09 -14.14
CA ARG A 140 19.29 8.08 -14.38
C ARG A 140 20.68 7.47 -14.24
N ALA A 141 20.90 6.60 -13.26
CA ALA A 141 22.18 5.91 -13.07
C ALA A 141 22.50 4.97 -14.24
N ASP A 142 21.52 4.19 -14.69
CA ASP A 142 21.64 3.29 -15.84
C ASP A 142 21.95 4.06 -17.14
N GLN A 143 21.26 5.17 -17.37
CA GLN A 143 21.50 6.03 -18.52
C GLN A 143 22.89 6.70 -18.49
N ARG A 144 23.40 7.08 -17.31
CA ARG A 144 24.75 7.65 -17.18
C ARG A 144 25.83 6.61 -17.53
N GLN A 145 25.68 5.39 -17.04
CA GLN A 145 26.62 4.30 -17.30
C GLN A 145 26.74 3.95 -18.80
N HIS A 146 25.68 4.18 -19.59
CA HIS A 146 25.70 3.94 -21.04
C HIS A 146 26.34 5.09 -21.85
N CYS A 147 26.42 6.31 -21.30
CA CYS A 147 27.02 7.47 -21.97
C CYS A 147 28.48 7.74 -21.58
N ASP A 148 28.95 7.18 -20.46
CA ASP A 148 30.33 7.38 -20.00
C ASP A 148 31.30 6.43 -20.74
N ILE A 149 32.21 7.02 -21.51
CA ILE A 149 33.45 6.39 -22.00
C ILE A 149 34.26 5.98 -20.74
N PRO A 150 34.90 4.79 -20.68
CA PRO A 150 35.59 4.34 -19.47
C PRO A 150 36.84 5.18 -19.18
N ASP A 151 36.66 6.35 -18.58
CA ASP A 151 37.72 7.14 -18.00
C ASP A 151 37.93 6.69 -16.56
N ALA A 152 39.09 6.09 -16.32
CA ALA A 152 39.48 5.38 -15.11
C ALA A 152 39.72 6.27 -13.85
N ALA A 153 39.01 7.39 -13.69
CA ALA A 153 39.32 8.39 -12.67
C ALA A 153 38.12 9.08 -11.97
N ALA A 154 36.96 8.43 -11.85
CA ALA A 154 35.85 8.91 -11.00
C ALA A 154 35.71 8.07 -9.72
N ASP A 155 36.60 8.40 -8.78
CA ASP A 155 36.83 7.78 -7.48
C ASP A 155 35.74 8.18 -6.43
N THR A 156 35.41 7.22 -5.58
CA THR A 156 34.81 7.30 -4.22
C THR A 156 33.42 7.91 -3.96
N GLY A 157 32.81 8.71 -4.84
CA GLY A 157 31.49 9.31 -4.57
C GLY A 157 30.27 8.44 -4.90
N ASN A 158 30.33 7.69 -6.01
CA ASN A 158 29.17 6.98 -6.58
C ASN A 158 28.84 5.64 -5.90
N THR A 159 29.75 5.08 -5.10
CA THR A 159 29.59 3.73 -4.54
C THR A 159 28.39 3.65 -3.60
N SER A 160 28.19 4.67 -2.76
CA SER A 160 27.07 4.69 -1.82
C SER A 160 25.70 4.79 -2.52
N GLU A 161 25.59 5.58 -3.60
CA GLU A 161 24.36 5.70 -4.38
C GLU A 161 24.03 4.37 -5.08
N SER A 162 25.03 3.73 -5.70
CA SER A 162 24.84 2.40 -6.28
C SER A 162 24.41 1.35 -5.24
N ASP A 163 24.92 1.42 -4.01
CA ASP A 163 24.56 0.48 -2.95
C ASP A 163 23.09 0.62 -2.52
N PHE A 164 22.58 1.85 -2.42
CA PHE A 164 21.17 2.11 -2.14
C PHE A 164 20.26 1.60 -3.25
N LEU A 165 20.64 1.84 -4.51
CA LEU A 165 19.88 1.39 -5.67
C LEU A 165 19.81 -0.15 -5.72
N MET A 166 20.94 -0.83 -5.47
CA MET A 166 21.00 -2.29 -5.36
C MET A 166 20.19 -2.83 -4.17
N ALA A 167 20.14 -2.10 -3.06
CA ALA A 167 19.35 -2.47 -1.89
C ALA A 167 17.84 -2.38 -2.13
N SER A 168 17.40 -1.45 -2.98
CA SER A 168 16.00 -1.33 -3.40
C SER A 168 15.59 -2.34 -4.48
N SER A 169 16.50 -3.21 -4.95
CA SER A 169 16.22 -4.15 -6.05
C SER A 169 14.98 -5.02 -5.81
N PHE A 170 14.77 -5.44 -4.57
CA PHE A 170 13.60 -6.23 -4.17
C PHE A 170 12.26 -5.63 -4.61
N LEU A 171 12.13 -4.31 -4.60
CA LEU A 171 10.87 -3.62 -4.95
C LEU A 171 10.45 -3.90 -6.41
N TRP A 172 11.42 -4.15 -7.29
CA TRP A 172 11.16 -4.31 -8.71
C TRP A 172 11.64 -5.65 -9.29
N ASP A 173 12.39 -6.44 -8.54
CA ASP A 173 12.91 -7.76 -8.95
C ASP A 173 11.77 -8.74 -9.29
N GLN A 174 10.58 -8.51 -8.73
CA GLN A 174 9.38 -9.28 -9.05
C GLN A 174 8.79 -8.96 -10.44
N TYR A 175 9.16 -7.82 -11.02
CA TYR A 175 8.65 -7.31 -12.28
C TYR A 175 9.63 -7.54 -13.45
N THR A 176 9.12 -7.46 -14.68
CA THR A 176 9.92 -7.47 -15.91
C THR A 176 10.63 -6.14 -16.11
N ASP A 177 11.69 -6.14 -16.91
CA ASP A 177 12.56 -4.97 -17.10
C ASP A 177 11.79 -3.75 -17.65
N ASP A 178 10.79 -3.99 -18.49
CA ASP A 178 9.93 -2.97 -19.09
C ASP A 178 8.80 -2.48 -18.15
N ALA A 179 8.48 -3.24 -17.11
CA ALA A 179 7.33 -3.02 -16.23
C ALA A 179 7.69 -2.66 -14.77
N HIS A 180 8.92 -2.21 -14.51
CA HIS A 180 9.38 -1.82 -13.16
C HIS A 180 8.54 -0.72 -12.47
N TRP A 181 7.76 0.05 -13.22
CA TRP A 181 6.86 1.08 -12.69
C TRP A 181 5.55 0.50 -12.13
N TRP A 182 5.33 -0.81 -12.29
CA TRP A 182 4.10 -1.48 -11.86
C TRP A 182 3.84 -1.40 -10.36
N GLU A 183 4.88 -1.36 -9.52
CA GLU A 183 4.70 -1.16 -8.07
C GLU A 183 3.92 0.14 -7.76
N LEU A 184 4.10 1.20 -8.56
CA LEU A 184 3.36 2.45 -8.40
C LEU A 184 1.88 2.28 -8.77
N VAL A 185 1.59 1.43 -9.76
CA VAL A 185 0.22 1.07 -10.14
C VAL A 185 -0.43 0.28 -9.03
N GLU A 186 0.28 -0.67 -8.42
CA GLU A 186 -0.21 -1.43 -7.26
C GLU A 186 -0.50 -0.53 -6.07
N CYS A 187 0.37 0.44 -5.79
CA CYS A 187 0.13 1.45 -4.76
C CYS A 187 -1.13 2.25 -5.06
N ALA A 188 -1.26 2.79 -6.28
CA ALA A 188 -2.43 3.54 -6.69
C ALA A 188 -3.71 2.70 -6.60
N ARG A 189 -3.68 1.46 -7.07
CA ARG A 189 -4.78 0.50 -6.98
C ARG A 189 -5.19 0.28 -5.53
N ARG A 190 -4.24 0.04 -4.61
CA ARG A 190 -4.53 -0.11 -3.18
C ARG A 190 -5.24 1.10 -2.61
N VAL A 191 -4.80 2.33 -2.90
CA VAL A 191 -5.46 3.56 -2.43
C VAL A 191 -6.84 3.75 -3.05
N LEU A 192 -7.01 3.45 -4.33
CA LEU A 192 -8.32 3.54 -4.98
C LEU A 192 -9.33 2.59 -4.34
N PHE A 193 -8.95 1.33 -4.10
CA PHE A 193 -9.84 0.34 -3.49
C PHE A 193 -10.10 0.56 -2.00
N THR A 194 -9.06 0.93 -1.24
CA THR A 194 -9.17 1.00 0.24
C THR A 194 -9.50 2.39 0.78
N GLY A 195 -9.35 3.42 -0.06
CA GLY A 195 -9.58 4.83 0.28
C GLY A 195 -10.69 5.44 -0.57
N PHE A 196 -10.48 5.55 -1.89
CA PHE A 196 -11.39 6.30 -2.77
C PHE A 196 -12.79 5.68 -2.85
N VAL A 197 -12.89 4.37 -3.07
CA VAL A 197 -14.18 3.65 -3.19
C VAL A 197 -15.07 3.83 -1.95
N VAL A 198 -14.47 4.06 -0.77
CA VAL A 198 -15.23 4.30 0.47
C VAL A 198 -16.11 5.56 0.37
N PHE A 199 -15.71 6.57 -0.40
CA PHE A 199 -16.47 7.80 -0.57
C PHE A 199 -17.53 7.73 -1.67
N VAL A 200 -17.43 6.76 -2.58
CA VAL A 200 -18.31 6.68 -3.74
C VAL A 200 -19.59 5.93 -3.37
N MET A 201 -20.72 6.65 -3.34
CA MET A 201 -22.08 6.12 -3.13
C MET A 201 -22.15 5.06 -2.01
N PRO A 202 -21.71 5.43 -0.79
CA PRO A 202 -21.50 4.49 0.30
C PRO A 202 -22.73 3.64 0.60
N GLY A 203 -22.54 2.33 0.73
CA GLY A 203 -23.61 1.42 1.08
C GLY A 203 -24.66 1.20 -0.01
N THR A 204 -24.46 1.71 -1.23
CA THR A 204 -25.38 1.47 -2.36
C THR A 204 -24.86 0.37 -3.31
N ALA A 205 -25.74 -0.14 -4.18
CA ALA A 205 -25.35 -1.01 -5.29
C ALA A 205 -24.34 -0.33 -6.25
N GLY A 206 -24.37 1.00 -6.34
CA GLY A 206 -23.45 1.79 -7.16
C GLY A 206 -22.00 1.66 -6.70
N GLN A 207 -21.75 1.58 -5.39
CA GLN A 207 -20.40 1.36 -4.85
C GLN A 207 -19.81 0.00 -5.27
N ALA A 208 -20.64 -1.05 -5.26
CA ALA A 208 -20.25 -2.38 -5.73
C ALA A 208 -19.97 -2.37 -7.25
N ALA A 209 -20.79 -1.68 -8.04
CA ALA A 209 -20.56 -1.53 -9.48
C ALA A 209 -19.25 -0.78 -9.81
N VAL A 210 -18.94 0.30 -9.08
CA VAL A 210 -17.68 1.04 -9.23
C VAL A 210 -16.47 0.17 -8.84
N SER A 211 -16.59 -0.61 -7.77
CA SER A 211 -15.56 -1.55 -7.35
C SER A 211 -15.30 -2.63 -8.40
N MET A 212 -16.37 -3.12 -9.03
CA MET A 212 -16.30 -4.08 -10.14
C MET A 212 -15.63 -3.48 -11.38
N LEU A 213 -15.97 -2.24 -11.75
CA LEU A 213 -15.32 -1.54 -12.87
C LEU A 213 -13.84 -1.32 -12.61
N LEU A 214 -13.47 -0.89 -11.40
CA LEU A 214 -12.07 -0.69 -11.02
C LEU A 214 -11.29 -2.01 -11.05
N ALA A 215 -11.92 -3.12 -10.60
CA ALA A 215 -11.32 -4.45 -10.66
C ALA A 215 -11.10 -4.91 -12.10
N PHE A 216 -12.07 -4.66 -12.97
CA PHE A 216 -11.96 -4.96 -14.39
C PHE A 216 -10.83 -4.16 -15.06
N VAL A 217 -10.72 -2.85 -14.80
CA VAL A 217 -9.63 -2.03 -15.33
C VAL A 217 -8.27 -2.53 -14.84
N ALA A 218 -8.16 -2.91 -13.56
CA ALA A 218 -6.94 -3.50 -12.99
C ALA A 218 -6.60 -4.89 -13.57
N ALA A 219 -7.61 -5.65 -13.99
CA ALA A 219 -7.44 -6.92 -14.69
C ALA A 219 -6.89 -6.70 -16.10
N VAL A 220 -7.52 -5.80 -16.85
CA VAL A 220 -7.14 -5.47 -18.23
C VAL A 220 -5.73 -4.88 -18.26
N SER A 221 -5.40 -3.97 -17.35
CA SER A 221 -4.05 -3.39 -17.29
C SER A 221 -3.00 -4.47 -17.02
N PHE A 222 -3.28 -5.42 -16.12
CA PHE A 222 -2.37 -6.53 -15.84
C PHE A 222 -2.21 -7.47 -17.04
N LEU A 223 -3.31 -7.81 -17.72
CA LEU A 223 -3.27 -8.66 -18.91
C LEU A 223 -2.51 -7.99 -20.07
N ALA A 224 -2.61 -6.67 -20.20
CA ALA A 224 -1.92 -5.91 -21.23
C ALA A 224 -0.41 -5.77 -20.98
N VAL A 225 0.00 -5.57 -19.73
CA VAL A 225 1.42 -5.33 -19.38
C VAL A 225 2.16 -6.62 -19.02
N GLN A 226 1.46 -7.62 -18.48
CA GLN A 226 2.04 -8.86 -17.92
C GLN A 226 3.31 -8.59 -17.08
N PRO A 227 3.18 -7.77 -16.02
CA PRO A 227 4.31 -7.08 -15.41
C PRO A 227 5.24 -7.98 -14.61
N HIS A 228 4.79 -9.14 -14.12
CA HIS A 228 5.59 -9.96 -13.19
C HIS A 228 6.54 -10.90 -13.96
N ARG A 229 7.70 -11.22 -13.38
CA ARG A 229 8.69 -12.10 -14.03
C ARG A 229 8.39 -13.59 -13.84
N GLN A 230 7.85 -13.97 -12.69
CA GLN A 230 7.58 -15.37 -12.33
C GLN A 230 6.14 -15.77 -12.62
N ARG A 231 5.93 -16.97 -13.16
CA ARG A 231 4.59 -17.51 -13.47
C ARG A 231 3.71 -17.71 -12.23
N ILE A 232 4.29 -17.99 -11.07
CA ILE A 232 3.53 -18.18 -9.83
C ILE A 232 2.85 -16.87 -9.40
N MET A 233 3.57 -15.76 -9.51
CA MET A 233 3.06 -14.41 -9.22
C MET A 233 1.97 -14.01 -10.21
N HIS A 234 2.10 -14.42 -11.49
CA HIS A 234 1.03 -14.23 -12.48
C HIS A 234 -0.26 -14.92 -12.04
N TYR A 235 -0.16 -16.19 -11.64
CA TYR A 235 -1.31 -16.98 -11.21
C TYR A 235 -1.95 -16.38 -9.95
N GLN A 236 -1.14 -16.01 -8.95
CA GLN A 236 -1.61 -15.37 -7.73
C GLN A 236 -2.33 -14.05 -8.00
N TYR A 237 -1.79 -13.21 -8.89
CA TYR A 237 -2.44 -11.96 -9.27
C TYR A 237 -3.77 -12.22 -9.99
N PHE A 238 -3.79 -13.12 -10.98
CA PHE A 238 -5.00 -13.48 -11.71
C PHE A 238 -6.10 -13.97 -10.77
N LEU A 239 -5.76 -14.88 -9.87
CA LEU A 239 -6.69 -15.43 -8.90
C LEU A 239 -7.18 -14.35 -7.91
N GLY A 240 -6.31 -13.41 -7.50
CA GLY A 240 -6.69 -12.25 -6.70
C GLY A 240 -7.71 -11.34 -7.40
N VAL A 241 -7.52 -11.05 -8.68
CA VAL A 241 -8.48 -10.28 -9.49
C VAL A 241 -9.84 -10.98 -9.57
N VAL A 242 -9.84 -12.29 -9.81
CA VAL A 242 -11.08 -13.09 -9.84
C VAL A 242 -11.80 -13.04 -8.48
N ILE A 243 -11.08 -13.16 -7.37
CA ILE A 243 -11.65 -13.04 -6.02
C ILE A 243 -12.29 -11.67 -5.80
N VAL A 244 -11.61 -10.58 -6.17
CA VAL A 244 -12.15 -9.21 -6.03
C VAL A 244 -13.41 -9.02 -6.89
N PHE A 245 -13.41 -9.56 -8.11
CA PHE A 245 -14.57 -9.53 -8.98
C PHE A 245 -15.77 -10.29 -8.38
N LEU A 246 -15.56 -11.54 -7.96
CA LEU A 246 -16.60 -12.35 -7.31
C LEU A 246 -17.12 -11.70 -6.01
N SER A 247 -16.23 -11.09 -5.23
CA SER A 247 -16.59 -10.34 -4.02
C SER A 247 -17.47 -9.13 -4.34
N SER A 248 -17.19 -8.43 -5.43
CA SER A 248 -18.01 -7.29 -5.90
C SER A 248 -19.38 -7.75 -6.39
N VAL A 249 -19.47 -8.89 -7.08
CA VAL A 249 -20.74 -9.51 -7.48
C VAL A 249 -21.55 -9.92 -6.25
N ASN A 250 -20.91 -10.54 -5.25
CA ASN A 250 -21.57 -10.88 -3.99
C ASN A 250 -22.12 -9.64 -3.27
N ALA A 251 -21.35 -8.53 -3.25
CA ALA A 251 -21.80 -7.27 -2.66
C ALA A 251 -23.03 -6.70 -3.39
N LEU A 252 -23.08 -6.83 -4.72
CA LEU A 252 -24.23 -6.41 -5.52
C LEU A 252 -25.46 -7.31 -5.27
N LEU A 253 -25.28 -8.63 -5.26
CA LEU A 253 -26.36 -9.58 -5.01
C LEU A 253 -26.98 -9.38 -3.62
N LEU A 254 -26.17 -9.12 -2.59
CA LEU A 254 -26.69 -8.78 -1.26
C LEU A 254 -27.58 -7.53 -1.28
N LYS A 255 -27.29 -6.56 -2.14
CA LYS A 255 -28.12 -5.36 -2.29
C LYS A 255 -29.39 -5.63 -3.10
N VAL A 256 -29.32 -6.49 -4.11
CA VAL A 256 -30.48 -6.91 -4.92
C VAL A 256 -31.42 -7.82 -4.13
N GLU A 257 -30.89 -8.74 -3.33
CA GLU A 257 -31.66 -9.66 -2.48
C GLU A 257 -32.55 -8.89 -1.48
N VAL A 258 -32.03 -7.80 -0.89
CA VAL A 258 -32.81 -6.91 -0.02
C VAL A 258 -34.01 -6.28 -0.75
N SER A 259 -34.00 -6.23 -2.08
CA SER A 259 -35.04 -5.60 -2.89
C SER A 259 -36.01 -6.56 -3.60
N SER A 260 -35.80 -7.88 -3.57
CA SER A 260 -36.57 -8.85 -4.37
C SER A 260 -37.28 -9.92 -3.53
N ASP A 261 -38.51 -10.27 -3.91
CA ASP A 261 -39.38 -11.24 -3.21
C ASP A 261 -39.04 -12.73 -3.52
N ASP A 262 -38.20 -13.01 -4.53
CA ASP A 262 -37.74 -14.34 -4.90
C ASP A 262 -36.46 -14.76 -4.14
N GLY A 263 -36.60 -14.97 -2.82
CA GLY A 263 -35.46 -15.17 -1.91
C GLY A 263 -34.67 -16.48 -2.10
N GLN A 264 -35.30 -17.59 -2.48
CA GLN A 264 -34.62 -18.91 -2.46
C GLN A 264 -33.50 -19.06 -3.49
N SER A 265 -33.71 -18.66 -4.75
CA SER A 265 -32.68 -18.80 -5.80
C SER A 265 -31.48 -17.87 -5.56
N GLN A 266 -31.74 -16.66 -5.05
CA GLN A 266 -30.70 -15.67 -4.72
C GLN A 266 -29.80 -16.17 -3.58
N VAL A 267 -30.39 -16.74 -2.52
CA VAL A 267 -29.64 -17.32 -1.39
C VAL A 267 -28.70 -18.45 -1.85
N VAL A 268 -29.18 -19.34 -2.71
CA VAL A 268 -28.36 -20.45 -3.23
C VAL A 268 -27.19 -19.93 -4.07
N ILE A 269 -27.45 -18.98 -4.98
CA ILE A 269 -26.40 -18.35 -5.81
C ILE A 269 -25.37 -17.64 -4.94
N GLY A 270 -25.81 -16.85 -3.96
CA GLY A 270 -24.92 -16.16 -3.02
C GLY A 270 -24.07 -17.13 -2.18
N ALA A 271 -24.65 -18.25 -1.72
CA ALA A 271 -23.92 -19.28 -0.99
C ALA A 271 -22.85 -19.95 -1.85
N LEU A 272 -23.17 -20.31 -3.10
CA LEU A 272 -22.23 -20.89 -4.05
C LEU A 272 -21.06 -19.94 -4.37
N LEU A 273 -21.37 -18.65 -4.61
CA LEU A 273 -20.34 -17.65 -4.91
C LEU A 273 -19.42 -17.38 -3.71
N LYS A 274 -19.96 -17.36 -2.48
CA LYS A 274 -19.15 -17.29 -1.26
C LYS A 274 -18.25 -18.51 -1.11
N ALA A 275 -18.78 -19.71 -1.30
CA ALA A 275 -18.01 -20.96 -1.24
C ALA A 275 -16.88 -20.97 -2.29
N LEU A 276 -17.17 -20.57 -3.53
CA LEU A 276 -16.18 -20.44 -4.60
C LEU A 276 -15.07 -19.44 -4.21
N SER A 277 -15.45 -18.29 -3.64
CA SER A 277 -14.48 -17.28 -3.18
C SER A 277 -13.54 -17.84 -2.12
N VAL A 278 -14.05 -18.63 -1.16
CA VAL A 278 -13.24 -19.30 -0.13
C VAL A 278 -12.28 -20.32 -0.75
N VAL A 279 -12.76 -21.15 -1.69
CA VAL A 279 -11.91 -22.14 -2.38
C VAL A 279 -10.77 -21.45 -3.14
N LEU A 280 -11.06 -20.37 -3.85
CA LEU A 280 -10.03 -19.60 -4.55
C LEU A 280 -9.01 -19.01 -3.57
N VAL A 281 -9.45 -18.41 -2.47
CA VAL A 281 -8.52 -17.90 -1.43
C VAL A 281 -7.62 -19.03 -0.90
N CYS A 282 -8.18 -20.21 -0.61
CA CYS A 282 -7.38 -21.37 -0.20
C CYS A 282 -6.37 -21.80 -1.26
N ALA A 283 -6.74 -21.79 -2.54
CA ALA A 283 -5.83 -22.09 -3.64
C ALA A 283 -4.71 -21.03 -3.79
N ALA A 284 -5.02 -19.75 -3.53
CA ALA A 284 -4.02 -18.67 -3.47
C ALA A 284 -2.98 -18.95 -2.37
N VAL A 285 -3.46 -19.26 -1.17
CA VAL A 285 -2.61 -19.50 -0.01
C VAL A 285 -1.78 -20.77 -0.20
N ALA A 286 -2.36 -21.84 -0.74
CA ALA A 286 -1.65 -23.11 -0.98
C ALA A 286 -0.59 -23.02 -2.09
N SER A 287 -0.67 -22.02 -2.96
CA SER A 287 0.32 -21.77 -4.02
C SER A 287 1.38 -20.74 -3.63
N SER A 288 1.30 -20.18 -2.42
CA SER A 288 2.26 -19.23 -1.84
C SER A 288 3.37 -19.95 -1.08
#